data_AF-A0A848N2E6-F1
#
_entry.id   AF-A0A848N2E6-F1
#
_cell.length_a   1.000
_cell.length_b   1.000
_cell.length_c   1.000
_cell.angle_alpha   90.00
_cell.angle_beta   90.00
_cell.angle_gamma   90.00
#
_symmetry.space_group_name_H-M   'P 1'
#
loop_
_entity.id
_entity.type
_entity.pdbx_description
1 polymer ?
#
loop_
_entity_poly.entity_id
_entity_poly.type
_entity_poly.pdbx_seq_one_letter_code
_entity_poly.pdbx_strand_id
1 'polypeptide(L)'
;MRNKEEFIADYNEVVKPEFQYNENVIEDAAHTLNHSTEPKLTITAEFTKTDKDETFLFEQKERPKTDNPEEMISDWFYTGRGGE
;
A
#
# COMPACT_ATOMS: atom_id res chain seq x y z
N MET A 1 5.95 3.51 -5.41
CA MET A 1 4.63 2.85 -5.29
C MET A 1 3.75 3.26 -6.47
N ARG A 2 3.28 2.27 -7.22
CA ARG A 2 2.31 2.37 -8.31
C ARG A 2 0.90 2.05 -7.80
N ASN A 3 -0.13 2.57 -8.49
CA ASN A 3 -1.54 2.49 -8.09
C ASN A 3 -1.81 3.11 -6.71
N LYS A 4 -0.99 4.09 -6.33
CA LYS A 4 -1.11 4.82 -5.06
C LYS A 4 -2.46 5.54 -4.90
N GLU A 5 -3.07 5.97 -6.00
CA GLU A 5 -4.38 6.63 -6.00
C GLU A 5 -5.50 5.63 -5.67
N GLU A 6 -5.42 4.40 -6.20
CA GLU A 6 -6.37 3.34 -5.87
C GLU A 6 -6.21 2.88 -4.43
N PHE A 7 -4.96 2.76 -3.97
CA PHE A 7 -4.67 2.46 -2.57
C PHE A 7 -5.28 3.52 -1.65
N ILE A 8 -5.07 4.82 -1.93
CA ILE A 8 -5.71 5.90 -1.16
C ILE A 8 -7.22 5.76 -1.16
N ALA A 9 -7.83 5.47 -2.32
CA ALA A 9 -9.27 5.36 -2.45
C ALA A 9 -9.82 4.21 -1.58
N ASP A 10 -9.25 3.01 -1.68
CA ASP A 10 -9.62 1.87 -0.85
C ASP A 10 -9.31 2.12 0.64
N TYR A 11 -8.17 2.74 0.94
CA TYR A 11 -7.77 3.08 2.31
C TYR A 11 -8.80 4.02 2.94
N ASN A 12 -9.07 5.15 2.30
CA ASN A 12 -10.05 6.12 2.76
C ASN A 12 -11.46 5.53 2.81
N GLU A 13 -11.77 4.53 1.97
CA GLU A 13 -13.03 3.82 2.04
C GLU A 13 -13.16 3.00 3.33
N VAL A 14 -12.10 2.38 3.84
CA VAL A 14 -12.22 1.51 5.02
C VAL A 14 -11.75 2.15 6.32
N VAL A 15 -10.90 3.17 6.29
CA VAL A 15 -10.44 3.85 7.50
C VAL A 15 -11.42 4.88 8.03
N LYS A 16 -11.34 5.17 9.33
CA LYS A 16 -12.12 6.27 9.92
C LYS A 16 -11.66 7.60 9.31
N PRO A 17 -12.56 8.58 9.15
CA PRO A 17 -12.23 9.90 8.60
C PRO A 17 -11.11 10.63 9.34
N GLU A 18 -10.91 10.30 10.62
CA GLU A 18 -9.85 10.82 11.48
C GLU A 18 -8.44 10.36 11.06
N PHE A 19 -8.36 9.21 10.39
CA PHE A 19 -7.13 8.59 9.88
C PHE A 19 -6.99 8.71 8.35
N GLN A 20 -7.95 9.34 7.67
CA GLN A 20 -7.85 9.64 6.25
C GLN A 20 -6.74 10.69 6.01
N TYR A 21 -5.53 10.23 5.65
CA TYR A 21 -4.41 11.09 5.26
C TYR A 21 -3.84 10.62 3.91
N ASN A 22 -3.82 11.48 2.91
CA ASN A 22 -3.55 11.06 1.54
C ASN A 22 -2.06 10.80 1.23
N GLU A 23 -1.15 11.72 1.55
CA GLU A 23 0.28 11.56 1.18
C GLU A 23 1.11 10.83 2.25
N ASN A 24 0.93 11.19 3.53
CA ASN A 24 1.64 10.55 4.63
C ASN A 24 1.40 9.03 4.69
N VAL A 25 0.18 8.56 4.36
CA VAL A 25 -0.15 7.13 4.38
C VAL A 25 0.53 6.37 3.24
N ILE A 26 0.73 6.99 2.07
CA ILE A 26 1.51 6.35 0.99
C ILE A 26 2.98 6.22 1.41
N GLU A 27 3.55 7.28 1.97
CA GLU A 27 4.95 7.25 2.42
C GLU A 27 5.15 6.24 3.55
N ASP A 28 4.25 6.22 4.53
CA ASP A 28 4.26 5.27 5.64
C ASP A 28 4.05 3.82 5.16
N ALA A 29 3.10 3.60 4.24
CA ALA A 29 2.88 2.29 3.64
C ALA A 29 4.09 1.83 2.82
N ALA A 30 4.69 2.71 2.02
CA ALA A 30 5.90 2.39 1.26
C ALA A 30 7.09 2.11 2.19
N HIS A 31 7.24 2.87 3.27
CA HIS A 31 8.29 2.64 4.26
C HIS A 31 8.09 1.30 4.98
N THR A 32 6.86 1.01 5.39
CA THR A 32 6.46 -0.27 5.99
C THR A 32 6.71 -1.43 5.04
N LEU A 33 6.30 -1.33 3.78
CA LEU A 33 6.53 -2.38 2.77
C LEU A 33 8.02 -2.58 2.47
N ASN A 34 8.83 -1.53 2.47
CA ASN A 34 10.28 -1.67 2.30
C ASN A 34 10.96 -2.33 3.52
N HIS A 35 10.41 -2.19 4.72
CA HIS A 35 10.90 -2.83 5.93
C HIS A 35 10.28 -4.21 6.19
N SER A 36 9.12 -4.48 5.60
CA SER A 36 8.42 -5.75 5.69
C SER A 36 8.89 -6.72 4.61
N THR A 37 9.10 -7.96 5.01
CA THR A 37 9.30 -9.08 4.08
C THR A 37 8.01 -9.52 3.40
N GLU A 38 6.85 -9.06 3.90
CA GLU A 38 5.54 -9.40 3.35
C GLU A 38 5.01 -8.27 2.47
N PRO A 39 4.49 -8.59 1.26
CA PRO A 39 3.96 -7.60 0.35
C PRO A 39 2.51 -7.24 0.71
N LYS A 40 2.24 -6.98 2.00
CA LYS A 40 0.91 -6.69 2.51
C LYS A 40 0.99 -5.64 3.63
N LEU A 41 -0.05 -4.81 3.74
CA LEU A 41 -0.23 -3.82 4.79
C LEU A 41 -1.54 -4.12 5.49
N THR A 42 -1.51 -4.40 6.79
CA THR A 42 -2.73 -4.65 7.56
C THR A 42 -3.02 -3.45 8.45
N ILE A 43 -4.22 -2.89 8.32
CA ILE A 43 -4.74 -1.83 9.16
C ILE A 43 -5.61 -2.47 10.23
N THR A 44 -5.23 -2.30 11.49
CA THR A 44 -5.98 -2.89 12.61
C THR A 44 -7.38 -2.29 12.70
N ALA A 45 -8.32 -3.11 13.17
CA ALA A 45 -9.73 -2.75 13.36
C ALA A 45 -9.96 -1.42 14.12
N GLU A 46 -9.03 -1.03 15.00
CA GLU A 46 -9.12 0.24 15.75
C GLU A 46 -9.12 1.48 14.84
N PHE A 47 -8.46 1.40 13.68
CA PHE A 47 -8.32 2.48 12.71
C PHE A 47 -9.33 2.39 11.56
N THR A 48 -10.03 1.26 11.42
CA THR A 48 -11.04 1.05 10.36
C THR A 48 -12.44 1.45 10.83
N LYS A 49 -13.26 1.92 9.90
CA LYS A 49 -14.69 2.22 10.14
C LYS A 49 -15.54 0.96 10.20
N THR A 50 -14.99 -0.17 9.78
CA THR A 50 -15.63 -1.48 9.75
C THR A 50 -15.40 -2.26 11.05
N ASP A 51 -14.58 -1.73 11.98
CA ASP A 51 -14.13 -2.41 13.20
C ASP A 51 -13.56 -3.81 12.90
N LYS A 52 -12.90 -3.93 11.73
CA LYS A 52 -12.27 -5.15 11.23
C LYS A 52 -10.90 -4.85 10.67
N ASP A 53 -10.01 -5.83 10.75
CA ASP A 53 -8.67 -5.73 10.19
C ASP A 53 -8.77 -5.72 8.66
N GLU A 54 -8.34 -4.62 8.04
CA GLU A 54 -8.30 -4.54 6.58
C GLU A 54 -6.88 -4.72 6.08
N THR A 55 -6.71 -5.68 5.19
CA THR A 55 -5.41 -5.95 4.58
C THR A 55 -5.40 -5.43 3.15
N PHE A 56 -4.33 -4.71 2.82
CA PHE A 56 -4.03 -4.20 1.50
C PHE A 56 -2.88 -5.01 0.92
N LEU A 57 -3.10 -5.56 -0.27
CA LEU A 57 -2.11 -6.36 -0.96
C LEU A 57 -1.30 -5.49 -1.91
N PHE A 58 -0.02 -5.80 -1.92
CA PHE A 58 0.94 -5.20 -2.81
C PHE A 58 1.70 -6.32 -3.51
N GLU A 59 2.40 -5.94 -4.56
CA GLU A 59 3.28 -6.83 -5.29
C GLU A 59 4.56 -6.08 -5.60
N GLN A 60 5.68 -6.62 -5.13
CA GLN A 60 6.99 -6.11 -5.53
C GLN A 60 7.34 -6.69 -6.89
N LYS A 61 7.44 -5.82 -7.89
CA LYS A 61 7.87 -6.21 -9.23
C LYS A 61 9.18 -5.53 -9.58
N GLU A 62 10.12 -6.33 -10.05
CA GLU A 62 11.35 -5.84 -10.65
C GLU A 62 11.04 -5.28 -12.04
N ARG A 63 11.51 -4.08 -12.30
CA ARG A 63 11.37 -3.43 -13.61
C ARG A 63 12.66 -2.76 -14.04
N PRO A 64 12.94 -2.66 -15.34
CA PRO A 64 14.07 -1.89 -15.83
C PRO A 64 13.94 -0.41 -15.44
N LYS A 65 15.05 0.24 -15.05
CA LYS A 65 15.06 1.70 -14.85
C LYS A 65 14.71 2.40 -16.16
N THR A 66 13.98 3.50 -16.06
CA THR A 66 13.63 4.34 -17.20
C THR A 66 14.87 5.00 -17.83
N ASP A 67 15.90 5.28 -17.02
CA ASP A 67 17.20 5.78 -17.49
C ASP A 67 18.11 4.68 -18.05
N ASN A 68 18.15 3.51 -17.40
CA ASN A 68 19.04 2.40 -17.77
C ASN A 68 18.28 1.07 -17.78
N PRO A 69 17.91 0.54 -18.95
CA PRO A 69 17.15 -0.71 -19.04
C PRO A 69 17.94 -1.96 -18.58
N GLU A 70 19.25 -1.83 -18.36
CA GLU A 70 20.11 -2.89 -17.81
C GLU A 70 20.02 -3.01 -16.28
N GLU A 71 19.56 -1.97 -15.59
CA GLU A 71 19.37 -2.01 -14.14
C GLU A 71 17.92 -2.32 -13.80
N MET A 72 17.71 -3.39 -13.01
CA MET A 72 16.40 -3.70 -12.44
C MET A 72 16.21 -2.95 -11.12
N ILE A 73 15.06 -2.33 -10.96
CA ILE A 73 14.61 -1.72 -9.70
C ILE A 73 13.34 -2.41 -9.22
N SER A 74 13.25 -2.60 -7.92
CA SER A 74 12.04 -3.09 -7.28
C SER A 74 11.05 -1.93 -7.08
N ASP A 75 9.87 -2.04 -7.67
CA ASP A 75 8.77 -1.10 -7.43
C ASP A 75 7.60 -1.84 -6.77
N TRP A 76 6.92 -1.16 -5.86
CA TRP A 76 5.74 -1.68 -5.18
C TRP A 76 4.49 -1.33 -5.98
N PHE A 77 3.71 -2.33 -6.35
CA PHE A 77 2.43 -2.18 -7.05
C PHE A 77 1.30 -2.54 -6.08
N TYR A 78 0.38 -1.61 -5.84
CA TYR A 78 -0.84 -1.95 -5.13
C TYR A 78 -1.71 -2.86 -6.01
N THR A 79 -2.15 -4.00 -5.47
CA THR A 79 -2.94 -5.01 -6.20
C THR A 79 -4.40 -5.07 -5.76
N GLY A 80 -4.76 -4.44 -4.64
CA GLY A 80 -6.13 -4.35 -4.14
C GLY A 80 -6.22 -4.66 -2.64
N ARG A 81 -7.45 -4.63 -2.11
CA ARG A 81 -7.75 -5.09 -0.76
C ARG A 81 -7.75 -6.62 -0.73
N GLY A 82 -6.95 -7.21 0.15
CA GLY A 82 -6.95 -8.62 0.49
C GLY A 82 -7.81 -8.89 1.70
N GLY A 83 -9.13 -8.86 1.53
CA GLY A 83 -10.08 -9.37 2.52
C GLY A 83 -10.60 -10.72 2.07
N GLU A 84 -10.31 -11.79 2.81
CA GLU A 84 -11.06 -13.05 2.76
C GLU A 84 -12.41 -12.91 3.47
#